data_AF-A0A1G1BUD3-F1
#
_entry.id   AF-A0A1G1BUD3-F1
#
_cell.length_a   1.000
_cell.length_b   1.000
_cell.length_c   1.000
_cell.angle_alpha   90.00
_cell.angle_beta   90.00
_cell.angle_gamma   90.00
#
_symmetry.space_group_name_H-M   'P 1'
#
loop_
_entity.id
_entity.type
_entity.pdbx_description
1 polymer ?
#
loop_
_entity_poly.entity_id
_entity_poly.type
_entity_poly.pdbx_seq_one_letter_code
_entity_poly.pdbx_strand_id
1 'polypeptide(L)'
;MKSAFDRAMERFGGEASNCTPEQKKQLSEIDKLYDAKVAQAKFEGEQRLAKAADDAEKLERVRDEIAIEIASFNRKRETEKEKVRQKK
;
A
#
# COMPACT_ATOMS: atom_id res chain seq x y z
N MET A 1 -21.94 -26.59 -16.25
CA MET A 1 -23.02 -25.77 -15.66
C MET A 1 -22.35 -24.68 -14.84
N LYS A 2 -22.47 -23.39 -15.22
CA LYS A 2 -21.75 -22.30 -14.52
C LYS A 2 -22.39 -22.03 -13.15
N SER A 3 -21.59 -21.68 -12.15
CA SER A 3 -22.03 -21.44 -10.77
C SER A 3 -22.83 -20.13 -10.67
N ALA A 4 -23.74 -20.05 -9.69
CA ALA A 4 -24.45 -18.81 -9.37
C ALA A 4 -23.49 -17.65 -9.03
N PHE A 5 -22.31 -17.98 -8.51
CA PHE A 5 -21.24 -17.03 -8.24
C PHE A 5 -20.69 -16.39 -9.53
N ASP A 6 -20.48 -17.20 -10.57
CA ASP A 6 -19.99 -16.72 -11.87
C ASP A 6 -21.00 -15.76 -12.52
N ARG A 7 -22.30 -16.05 -12.40
CA ARG A 7 -23.37 -15.17 -12.92
C ARG A 7 -23.50 -13.86 -12.15
N ALA A 8 -23.21 -13.86 -10.85
CA ALA A 8 -23.27 -12.65 -10.03
C ALA A 8 -22.14 -11.68 -10.37
N MET A 9 -20.93 -12.21 -10.63
CA MET A 9 -19.78 -11.43 -11.07
C MET A 9 -19.99 -10.84 -12.48
N GLU A 10 -20.57 -11.61 -13.40
CA GLU A 10 -20.93 -11.12 -14.76
C GLU A 10 -21.93 -9.95 -14.73
N ARG A 11 -22.82 -9.89 -13.72
CA ARG A 11 -23.92 -8.89 -13.67
C ARG A 11 -23.57 -7.61 -12.90
N PHE A 12 -22.61 -7.66 -11.98
CA PHE A 12 -22.19 -6.51 -11.15
C PHE A 12 -20.77 -6.01 -11.43
N GLY A 13 -19.94 -6.75 -12.18
CA GLY A 13 -18.54 -6.43 -12.45
C GLY A 13 -18.32 -5.71 -13.78
N GLY A 14 -18.85 -4.50 -13.95
CA GLY A 14 -18.44 -3.65 -15.07
C GLY A 14 -17.00 -3.17 -14.86
N GLU A 15 -16.10 -3.51 -15.80
CA GLU A 15 -14.68 -3.06 -16.01
C GLU A 15 -13.74 -2.86 -14.81
N ALA A 16 -14.19 -3.03 -13.58
CA ALA A 16 -13.42 -3.08 -12.36
C ALA A 16 -12.88 -4.50 -12.17
N SER A 17 -11.95 -4.84 -13.06
CA SER A 17 -10.84 -5.77 -12.85
C SER A 17 -11.23 -7.18 -12.36
N ASN A 18 -11.19 -8.15 -13.29
CA ASN A 18 -11.31 -9.60 -13.08
C ASN A 18 -10.27 -10.18 -12.09
N CYS A 19 -10.26 -9.74 -10.83
CA CYS A 19 -9.44 -10.35 -9.78
C CYS A 19 -10.19 -11.52 -9.16
N THR A 20 -9.59 -12.71 -9.16
CA THR A 20 -10.10 -13.90 -8.46
C THR A 20 -10.19 -13.63 -6.95
N PRO A 21 -10.98 -14.42 -6.19
CA PRO A 21 -11.00 -14.33 -4.73
C PRO A 21 -9.60 -14.40 -4.09
N GLU A 22 -8.72 -15.24 -4.65
CA GLU A 22 -7.33 -15.38 -4.22
C GLU A 22 -6.51 -14.12 -4.49
N GLN A 23 -6.67 -13.51 -5.68
CA GLN A 23 -6.03 -12.23 -5.99
C GLN A 23 -6.51 -11.12 -5.07
N LYS A 24 -7.82 -11.05 -4.79
CA LYS A 24 -8.37 -10.07 -3.83
C LYS A 24 -7.78 -10.25 -2.43
N LYS A 25 -7.63 -11.49 -1.98
CA LYS A 25 -6.99 -11.81 -0.70
C LYS A 25 -5.54 -11.34 -0.69
N GLN A 26 -4.76 -11.67 -1.72
CA GLN A 26 -3.36 -11.24 -1.85
C GLN A 26 -3.22 -9.71 -1.88
N LEU A 27 -4.09 -9.01 -2.62
CA LEU A 27 -4.12 -7.54 -2.63
C LEU A 27 -4.36 -6.97 -1.22
N SER A 28 -5.28 -7.56 -0.45
CA SER A 28 -5.56 -7.13 0.92
C SER A 28 -4.40 -7.38 1.88
N GLU A 29 -3.64 -8.47 1.68
CA GLU A 29 -2.45 -8.79 2.48
C GLU A 29 -1.32 -7.81 2.17
N ILE A 30 -1.12 -7.48 0.89
CA ILE A 30 -0.18 -6.43 0.45
C ILE A 30 -0.55 -5.10 1.10
N ASP A 31 -1.83 -4.72 1.04
CA ASP A 31 -2.30 -3.47 1.65
C ASP A 31 -1.97 -3.40 3.15
N LYS A 32 -2.32 -4.45 3.92
CA LYS A 32 -2.00 -4.52 5.35
C LYS A 32 -0.50 -4.45 5.64
N LEU A 33 0.32 -5.12 4.84
CA LEU A 33 1.77 -5.14 4.99
C LEU A 33 2.36 -3.74 4.83
N TYR A 34 1.97 -3.01 3.78
CA TYR A 34 2.49 -1.67 3.54
C TYR A 34 1.90 -0.63 4.47
N ASP A 35 0.64 -0.77 4.89
CA ASP A 35 0.05 0.10 5.91
C ASP A 35 0.83 -0.01 7.23
N ALA A 36 1.24 -1.22 7.63
CA ALA A 36 2.10 -1.43 8.80
C ALA A 36 3.49 -0.77 8.63
N LYS A 37 4.13 -0.92 7.46
CA LYS A 37 5.43 -0.26 7.17
C LYS A 37 5.34 1.25 7.21
N VAL A 38 4.27 1.82 6.64
CA VAL A 38 4.04 3.27 6.65
C VAL A 38 3.79 3.76 8.09
N ALA A 39 3.02 3.02 8.89
CA ALA A 39 2.80 3.35 10.29
C ALA A 39 4.11 3.32 11.09
N GLN A 40 4.95 2.30 10.88
CA GLN A 40 6.26 2.20 11.50
C GLN A 40 7.16 3.38 11.10
N ALA A 41 7.26 3.69 9.80
CA ALA A 41 8.08 4.79 9.32
C ALA A 41 7.65 6.15 9.89
N LYS A 42 6.34 6.37 10.04
CA LYS A 42 5.80 7.56 10.71
C LYS A 42 6.20 7.61 12.17
N PHE A 43 6.05 6.52 12.91
CA PHE A 43 6.40 6.45 14.32
C PHE A 43 7.89 6.68 14.58
N GLU A 44 8.76 6.04 13.79
CA GLU A 44 10.22 6.25 13.85
C GLU A 44 10.60 7.66 13.40
N GLY A 45 9.89 8.19 12.39
CA GLY A 45 10.03 9.56 11.92
C GLY A 45 9.70 10.60 13.00
N GLU A 46 8.59 10.44 13.72
CA GLU A 46 8.21 11.30 14.84
C GLU A 46 9.28 11.31 15.94
N GLN A 47 9.86 10.15 16.26
CA GLN A 47 10.98 10.07 17.20
C GLN A 47 12.23 10.79 16.69
N ARG A 48 12.54 10.70 15.39
CA ARG A 48 13.65 11.44 14.77
C ARG A 48 13.40 12.96 14.83
N LEU A 49 12.17 13.40 14.56
CA LEU A 49 11.78 14.80 14.64
C LEU A 49 11.90 15.34 16.08
N ALA A 50 11.45 14.57 17.08
CA ALA A 50 11.57 14.96 18.48
C ALA A 50 13.04 15.16 18.90
N LYS A 51 13.96 14.34 18.38
CA LYS A 51 15.41 14.46 18.65
C LYS A 51 16.07 15.63 17.92
N ALA A 52 15.47 16.10 16.83
CA ALA A 52 15.98 17.20 16.02
C ALA A 52 15.35 18.56 16.38
N ALA A 53 14.50 18.64 17.41
CA ALA A 53 13.64 19.79 17.70
C ALA A 53 14.39 21.14 17.79
N ASP A 54 15.64 21.14 18.25
CA ASP A 54 16.45 22.35 18.44
C ASP A 54 17.23 22.79 17.18
N ASP A 55 17.09 22.07 16.07
CA ASP A 55 17.83 22.30 14.83
C ASP A 55 16.88 22.33 13.62
N ALA A 56 16.57 23.53 13.15
CA ALA A 56 15.62 23.75 12.07
C ALA A 56 16.04 23.09 10.75
N GLU A 57 17.34 23.08 10.44
CA GLU A 57 17.86 22.45 9.22
C GLU A 57 17.75 20.93 9.30
N LYS A 58 18.08 20.34 10.47
CA LYS A 58 17.87 18.90 10.68
C LYS A 58 16.40 18.51 10.69
N LEU A 59 15.51 19.34 11.23
CA LEU A 59 14.06 19.09 11.19
C LEU A 59 13.54 18.97 9.76
N GLU A 60 13.93 19.90 8.89
CA GLU A 60 13.53 19.87 7.47
C GLU A 60 14.05 18.61 6.77
N ARG A 61 15.33 18.29 6.94
CA ARG A 61 15.93 17.06 6.39
C ARG A 61 15.21 15.80 6.86
N VAL A 62 14.91 15.70 8.15
CA VAL A 62 14.20 14.53 8.71
C VAL A 62 12.79 14.43 8.12
N ARG A 63 12.07 15.56 7.92
CA ARG A 63 10.74 15.55 7.27
C ARG A 63 10.83 15.03 5.84
N ASP A 64 11.81 15.50 5.08
CA ASP A 64 12.03 15.08 3.70
C ASP A 64 12.37 13.59 3.61
N GLU A 65 13.24 13.10 4.49
CA GLU A 65 13.58 11.68 4.57
C GLU A 65 12.34 10.81 4.84
N ILE A 66 11.50 11.19 5.81
CA ILE A 66 10.25 10.47 6.12
C ILE A 66 9.31 10.49 4.90
N ALA A 67 9.19 11.63 4.22
CA ALA A 67 8.34 11.75 3.04
C ALA A 67 8.82 10.85 1.89
N ILE A 68 10.12 10.81 1.63
CA ILE A 68 10.74 9.94 0.62
C ILE A 68 10.52 8.47 0.97
N GLU A 69 10.70 8.11 2.24
CA GLU A 69 10.54 6.75 2.74
C GLU A 69 9.09 6.25 2.56
N ILE A 70 8.10 7.04 2.99
CA ILE A 70 6.68 6.73 2.82
C ILE A 70 6.32 6.63 1.33
N ALA A 71 6.82 7.55 0.50
CA ALA A 71 6.59 7.51 -0.95
C ALA A 71 7.16 6.24 -1.58
N SER A 72 8.34 5.78 -1.13
CA SER A 72 8.96 4.52 -1.56
C SER A 72 8.10 3.32 -1.20
N PHE A 73 7.54 3.26 0.02
CA PHE A 73 6.62 2.19 0.41
C PHE A 73 5.34 2.17 -0.43
N ASN A 74 4.75 3.33 -0.71
CA ASN A 74 3.55 3.42 -1.54
C ASN A 74 3.82 2.98 -3.00
N ARG A 75 4.98 3.36 -3.57
CA ARG A 75 5.38 2.89 -4.91
C ARG A 75 5.57 1.38 -4.95
N LYS A 76 6.22 0.80 -3.94
CA LYS A 76 6.39 -0.65 -3.83
C LYS A 76 5.05 -1.37 -3.66
N ARG A 77 4.14 -0.84 -2.83
CA ARG A 77 2.76 -1.33 -2.67
C ARG A 77 2.06 -1.45 -4.01
N GLU A 78 1.98 -0.35 -4.77
CA GLU A 78 1.30 -0.36 -6.06
C GLU A 78 1.98 -1.28 -7.08
N THR A 79 3.32 -1.34 -7.08
CA THR A 79 4.07 -2.27 -7.95
C THR A 79 3.72 -3.73 -7.64
N GLU A 80 3.59 -4.10 -6.37
CA GLU A 80 3.22 -5.47 -5.98
C GLU A 80 1.75 -5.78 -6.26
N LYS A 81 0.85 -4.83 -6.03
CA LYS A 81 -0.57 -4.97 -6.39
C LYS A 81 -0.74 -5.17 -7.89
N GLU A 82 0.01 -4.42 -8.70
CA GLU A 82 -0.02 -4.54 -10.14
C GLU A 82 0.45 -5.93 -10.61
N LYS A 83 1.52 -6.47 -10.00
CA LYS A 83 1.95 -7.86 -10.27
C LYS A 83 0.85 -8.87 -9.97
N VAL A 84 0.07 -8.69 -8.89
CA VAL A 84 -1.04 -9.58 -8.57
C VAL A 84 -2.16 -9.45 -9.60
N ARG A 85 -2.49 -8.22 -10.02
CA ARG A 85 -3.53 -7.96 -11.04
C ARG A 85 -3.16 -8.51 -12.42
N GLN A 86 -1.88 -8.50 -12.78
CA GLN A 86 -1.39 -8.99 -14.07
C GLN A 86 -1.17 -10.51 -14.14
N LYS A 87 -1.22 -11.21 -13.00
CA LYS A 87 -1.22 -12.68 -13.00
C LYS A 87 -2.53 -13.17 -13.64
N LYS A 88 -2.41 -13.89 -14.75
CA LYS A 88 -3.52 -14.57 -15.43
C LYS A 88 -3.78 -15.94 -14.84
#